data_AF-A0A429Y3M0-F1
#
_entry.id   AF-A0A429Y3M0-F1
#
_cell.length_a   1.000
_cell.length_b   1.000
_cell.length_c   1.000
_cell.angle_alpha   90.00
_cell.angle_beta   90.00
_cell.angle_gamma   90.00
#
_symmetry.space_group_name_H-M   'P 1'
#
loop_
_entity.id
_entity.type
_entity.pdbx_description
1 polymer ?
#
loop_
_entity_poly.entity_id
_entity_poly.type
_entity_poly.pdbx_seq_one_letter_code
_entity_poly.pdbx_strand_id
1 'polypeptide(L)'
;MRGAPININIYMLKINSFENASAVNIGQNLLANWNNSDKKTQGFGQNFGDDSAFLGPQSFIDDRDLVDSPATFNALPKMRGKG
;
A
#
# COMPACT_ATOMS: atom_id res chain seq x y z
N MET A 1 13.66 24.75 21.94
CA MET A 1 14.46 24.78 20.69
C MET A 1 13.52 25.16 19.55
N ARG A 2 13.69 26.34 18.94
CA ARG A 2 12.96 26.71 17.72
C ARG A 2 13.55 25.85 16.59
N GLY A 3 12.81 24.85 16.11
CA GLY A 3 13.21 24.12 14.92
C GLY A 3 13.38 25.10 13.77
N ALA A 4 14.52 25.04 13.07
CA ALA A 4 14.72 25.80 11.84
C ALA A 4 13.56 25.49 10.86
N PRO A 5 13.06 26.48 10.10
CA PRO A 5 12.04 26.22 9.10
C PRO A 5 12.58 25.21 8.09
N ILE A 6 11.99 24.02 8.04
CA ILE A 6 12.29 22.99 7.05
C ILE A 6 11.63 23.46 5.74
N ASN A 7 12.43 23.96 4.81
CA ASN A 7 11.97 24.30 3.47
C ASN A 7 12.17 23.09 2.55
N ILE A 8 11.06 22.57 1.99
CA ILE A 8 11.08 21.43 1.08
C ILE A 8 10.41 21.89 -0.22
N ASN A 9 11.22 22.22 -1.22
CA ASN A 9 10.71 22.55 -2.56
C ASN A 9 10.68 21.28 -3.41
N ILE A 10 9.49 20.87 -3.81
CA ILE A 10 9.29 19.74 -4.73
C ILE A 10 8.87 20.33 -6.06
N TYR A 11 9.80 20.35 -7.01
CA TYR A 11 9.57 20.95 -8.33
C TYR A 11 8.60 20.13 -9.18
N MET A 12 8.71 18.79 -9.14
CA MET A 12 7.75 17.89 -9.76
C MET A 12 7.82 16.54 -9.07
N LEU A 13 6.67 15.98 -8.74
CA LEU A 13 6.51 14.61 -8.28
C LEU A 13 5.43 13.97 -9.14
N LYS A 14 5.83 13.03 -9.97
CA LYS A 14 4.90 12.22 -10.76
C LYS A 14 4.89 10.82 -10.19
N ILE A 15 3.74 10.41 -9.69
CA ILE A 15 3.51 9.02 -9.33
C ILE A 15 2.46 8.47 -10.27
N ASN A 16 2.83 7.40 -10.96
CA ASN A 16 1.96 6.72 -11.92
C ASN A 16 1.03 5.71 -11.25
N SER A 17 1.46 5.10 -10.14
CA SER A 17 0.58 4.34 -9.27
C SER A 17 1.08 4.25 -7.84
N PHE A 18 0.11 4.14 -6.95
CA PHE A 18 0.29 3.72 -5.58
C PHE A 18 -0.69 2.59 -5.31
N GLU A 19 -0.19 1.51 -4.72
CA GLU A 19 -1.00 0.34 -4.43
C GLU A 19 -1.16 0.16 -2.92
N ASN A 20 -1.77 -0.95 -2.54
CA ASN A 20 -2.11 -1.25 -1.17
C ASN A 20 -0.92 -1.11 -0.20
N ALA A 21 -1.20 -0.65 1.02
CA ALA A 21 -0.20 -0.32 2.04
C ALA A 21 0.82 0.76 1.67
N SER A 22 0.54 1.62 0.69
CA SER A 22 1.55 2.62 0.27
C SER A 22 1.36 4.00 0.87
N ALA A 23 2.48 4.73 1.04
CA ALA A 23 2.48 6.09 1.54
C ALA A 23 3.60 6.92 0.89
N VAL A 24 3.30 8.19 0.59
CA VAL A 24 4.32 9.22 0.35
C VAL A 24 4.28 10.20 1.49
N ASN A 25 5.34 10.23 2.27
CA ASN A 25 5.42 11.09 3.44
C ASN A 25 6.65 11.98 3.34
N ILE A 26 6.44 13.27 3.61
CA ILE A 26 7.47 14.31 3.57
C ILE A 26 7.47 15.02 4.94
N GLY A 27 8.64 15.23 5.52
CA GLY A 27 8.78 15.75 6.88
C GLY A 27 8.79 14.65 7.96
N GLN A 28 8.53 15.04 9.21
CA GLN A 28 8.52 14.11 10.35
C GLN A 28 7.19 13.35 10.41
N ASN A 29 7.22 12.03 10.16
CA ASN A 29 6.04 11.19 10.10
C ASN A 29 6.23 9.91 10.92
N LEU A 30 5.24 9.55 11.73
CA LEU A 30 5.18 8.27 12.44
C LEU A 30 4.03 7.44 11.87
N LEU A 31 4.35 6.28 11.32
CA LEU A 31 3.37 5.35 10.74
C LEU A 31 3.24 4.13 11.66
N ALA A 32 2.47 4.29 12.74
CA ALA A 32 2.23 3.21 13.70
C ALA A 32 1.04 2.33 13.28
N ASN A 33 1.12 1.03 13.59
CA ASN A 33 0.07 0.03 13.27
C ASN A 33 -0.36 0.03 11.79
N TRP A 34 0.60 0.27 10.90
CA TRP A 34 0.41 0.18 9.46
C TRP A 34 0.26 -1.29 9.05
N ASN A 35 -0.95 -1.66 8.66
CA ASN A 35 -1.30 -3.01 8.27
C ASN A 35 -2.00 -2.99 6.92
N ASN A 36 -1.75 -4.01 6.12
CA ASN A 36 -2.45 -4.19 4.86
C ASN A 36 -2.66 -5.67 4.61
N SER A 37 -3.87 -6.01 4.16
CA SER A 37 -4.15 -7.28 3.51
C SER A 37 -4.63 -6.97 2.12
N ASP A 38 -4.12 -7.70 1.14
CA ASP A 38 -4.58 -7.59 -0.22
C ASP A 38 -4.60 -8.97 -0.86
N LYS A 39 -5.63 -9.21 -1.65
CA LYS A 39 -5.81 -10.39 -2.47
C LYS A 39 -6.35 -9.91 -3.79
N LYS A 40 -5.63 -10.24 -4.86
CA LYS A 40 -5.99 -9.86 -6.22
C LYS A 40 -6.17 -11.12 -7.05
N THR A 41 -7.27 -11.14 -7.78
CA THR A 41 -7.62 -12.19 -8.74
C THR A 41 -7.92 -11.49 -10.05
N GLN A 42 -6.88 -11.32 -10.88
CA GLN A 42 -6.94 -10.49 -12.08
C GLN A 42 -6.27 -11.19 -13.27
N GLY A 43 -6.87 -11.03 -14.44
CA GLY A 43 -6.54 -11.81 -15.64
C GLY A 43 -5.57 -11.10 -16.56
N PHE A 44 -5.44 -9.78 -16.43
CA PHE A 44 -4.55 -8.95 -17.25
C PHE A 44 -3.61 -8.07 -16.45
N GLY A 45 -3.62 -8.19 -15.11
CA GLY A 45 -2.78 -7.34 -14.27
C GLY A 45 -3.29 -5.91 -14.15
N GLN A 46 -2.40 -5.01 -13.72
CA GLN A 46 -2.66 -3.57 -13.65
C GLN A 46 -1.65 -2.84 -14.55
N ASN A 47 -2.14 -1.85 -15.31
CA ASN A 47 -1.32 -0.99 -16.16
C ASN A 47 -1.26 0.39 -15.54
N PHE A 48 -0.06 0.78 -15.14
CA PHE A 48 0.20 2.08 -14.55
C PHE A 48 1.39 2.72 -15.23
N GLY A 49 1.25 3.99 -15.61
CA GLY A 49 2.30 4.69 -16.34
C GLY A 49 1.74 5.57 -17.43
N ASP A 50 2.61 6.43 -17.96
CA ASP A 50 2.36 7.04 -19.25
C ASP A 50 2.48 5.97 -20.33
N ASP A 51 1.63 6.05 -21.34
CA ASP A 51 1.61 5.14 -22.50
C ASP A 51 1.37 3.66 -22.16
N SER A 52 0.75 3.36 -21.02
CA SER A 52 0.39 1.98 -20.65
C SER A 52 -0.91 1.54 -21.36
N ALA A 53 -0.78 0.97 -22.56
CA ALA A 53 -1.90 0.41 -23.32
C ALA A 53 -1.92 -1.12 -23.30
N PHE A 54 -3.12 -1.72 -23.22
CA PHE A 54 -3.32 -3.14 -23.53
C PHE A 54 -3.92 -3.28 -24.94
N LEU A 55 -3.34 -4.14 -25.78
CA LEU A 55 -3.89 -4.47 -27.09
C LEU A 55 -4.13 -5.97 -27.19
N GLY A 56 -5.38 -6.36 -27.49
CA GLY A 56 -5.80 -7.76 -27.61
C GLY A 56 -5.78 -8.60 -26.32
N PRO A 57 -6.11 -8.08 -25.12
CA PRO A 57 -6.11 -8.90 -23.91
C PRO A 57 -7.26 -9.94 -23.96
N GLN A 58 -6.95 -11.24 -23.89
CA GLN A 58 -7.89 -12.35 -23.56
C GLN A 58 -7.49 -13.07 -22.24
N SER A 59 -8.40 -13.14 -21.26
CA SER A 59 -8.12 -13.72 -19.94
C SER A 59 -9.32 -14.49 -19.43
N PHE A 60 -9.02 -15.57 -18.74
CA PHE A 60 -9.97 -16.35 -17.98
C PHE A 60 -9.36 -16.57 -16.60
N ILE A 61 -10.13 -16.28 -15.56
CA ILE A 61 -9.68 -16.45 -14.17
C ILE A 61 -10.73 -17.28 -13.47
N ASP A 62 -10.32 -18.43 -12.97
CA ASP A 62 -11.14 -19.35 -12.18
C ASP A 62 -10.49 -19.45 -10.80
N ASP A 63 -11.10 -18.82 -9.81
CA ASP A 63 -10.62 -18.78 -8.43
C ASP A 63 -11.68 -19.49 -7.57
N ARG A 64 -11.48 -20.80 -7.40
CA ARG A 64 -12.44 -21.70 -6.74
C ARG A 64 -11.88 -22.22 -5.43
N ASP A 65 -11.90 -21.36 -4.44
CA ASP A 65 -11.59 -21.65 -3.05
C ASP A 65 -12.75 -21.29 -2.10
N LEU A 66 -12.81 -22.00 -0.97
CA LEU A 66 -13.86 -21.82 0.05
C LEU A 66 -13.56 -20.61 0.97
N VAL A 67 -12.28 -20.24 1.08
CA VAL A 67 -11.76 -19.13 1.89
C VAL A 67 -10.57 -18.53 1.14
N ASP A 68 -10.67 -17.25 0.78
CA ASP A 68 -9.83 -16.63 -0.25
C ASP A 68 -8.65 -15.80 0.31
N SER A 69 -8.87 -15.05 1.41
CA SER A 69 -7.80 -14.29 2.08
C SER A 69 -8.17 -13.86 3.50
N PRO A 70 -8.09 -14.75 4.51
CA PRO A 70 -8.38 -14.38 5.89
C PRO A 70 -7.19 -13.60 6.46
N ALA A 71 -7.40 -12.32 6.80
CA ALA A 71 -6.38 -11.47 7.40
C ALA A 71 -6.67 -11.21 8.86
N THR A 72 -5.63 -11.20 9.70
CA THR A 72 -5.73 -10.85 11.12
C THR A 72 -4.57 -9.97 11.53
N PHE A 73 -4.87 -8.85 12.17
CA PHE A 73 -3.88 -7.89 12.63
C PHE A 73 -4.02 -7.73 14.15
N ASN A 74 -3.23 -8.50 14.91
CA ASN A 74 -3.26 -8.44 16.37
C ASN A 74 -2.40 -7.27 16.87
N ALA A 75 -3.05 -6.25 17.41
CA ALA A 75 -2.41 -5.10 18.07
C ALA A 75 -2.43 -5.20 19.60
N LEU A 76 -2.40 -6.41 20.18
CA LEU A 76 -2.41 -6.53 21.64
C LEU A 76 -1.06 -6.04 22.20
N PRO A 77 -1.05 -5.03 23.08
CA PRO A 77 0.13 -4.76 23.88
C PRO A 77 0.37 -6.01 24.73
N LYS A 78 1.57 -6.58 24.70
CA LYS A 78 1.99 -7.55 25.70
C LYS A 78 1.80 -6.87 27.05
N MET A 79 0.75 -7.21 27.78
CA MET A 79 0.62 -6.77 29.17
C MET A 79 1.91 -7.20 29.85
N ARG A 80 2.76 -6.25 30.22
CA ARG A 80 3.87 -6.53 31.14
C ARG A 80 3.19 -7.06 32.38
N GLY A 81 3.27 -8.37 32.58
CA GLY A 81 2.87 -9.00 33.82
C GLY A 81 3.44 -8.17 34.95
N LYS A 82 2.54 -7.61 35.76
CA LYS A 82 2.94 -7.09 37.06
C LYS A 82 3.44 -8.30 37.86
N GLY A 83 4.61 -8.13 38.48
CA GLY A 83 5.25 -9.15 39.29
C GLY A 83 4.47 -9.50 40.55
#